data_AF-A0AAQ3KN56-F1
#
_entry.id   AF-A0AAQ3KN56-F1
#
_cell.length_a   1.000
_cell.length_b   1.000
_cell.length_c   1.000
_cell.angle_alpha   90.00
_cell.angle_beta   90.00
_cell.angle_gamma   90.00
#
_symmetry.space_group_name_H-M   'P 1'
#
loop_
_entity.id
_entity.type
_entity.pdbx_description
1 polymer ?
#
loop_
_entity_poly.entity_id
_entity_poly.type
_entity_poly.pdbx_seq_one_letter_code
_entity_poly.pdbx_strand_id
1 'polypeptide(L)'
;MNWERIDEWSKLMNGGKYSLPPAPPSACRTRGAEREAMAAKKIKRVMVLVDRTARAKNAMVWALTHAANRGDLVTLLHVLPAHCSSSAQREEEIAHLINSLGLICKAIRPQVIVEVLVIQGPKLTTVLGQVKKLDVSVLVVKQSRPSLFCCMFRSRHEDFVEQCINRAECLTMAVKKQGGGVGGYLVSSRWQKNFWLLA
;
A
#
# COMPACT_ATOMS: atom_id res chain seq x y z
N MET A 1 -9.48 -18.61 16.72
CA MET A 1 -10.59 -18.15 15.87
C MET A 1 -11.46 -19.36 15.59
N ASN A 2 -12.52 -19.51 16.38
CA ASN A 2 -13.26 -20.74 16.60
C ASN A 2 -13.83 -21.35 15.29
N TRP A 3 -13.70 -22.66 15.10
CA TRP A 3 -13.94 -23.43 13.86
C TRP A 3 -15.35 -24.07 13.85
N GLU A 4 -16.10 -23.92 14.93
CA GLU A 4 -17.38 -24.61 15.19
C GLU A 4 -18.61 -23.90 14.61
N ARG A 5 -18.46 -22.81 13.85
CA ARG A 5 -19.59 -22.04 13.30
C ARG A 5 -19.96 -22.40 11.85
N ILE A 6 -19.29 -23.37 11.25
CA ILE A 6 -19.54 -23.78 9.85
C ILE A 6 -20.58 -24.92 9.77
N ASP A 7 -20.80 -25.68 10.84
CA ASP A 7 -21.74 -26.81 10.84
C ASP A 7 -23.22 -26.44 11.04
N GLU A 8 -23.52 -25.22 11.52
CA GLU A 8 -24.90 -24.72 11.65
C GLU A 8 -25.54 -24.36 10.30
N TRP A 9 -24.74 -24.02 9.28
CA TRP A 9 -25.25 -23.62 7.96
C TRP A 9 -25.68 -24.80 7.09
N SER A 10 -25.17 -26.00 7.37
CA SER A 10 -25.55 -27.24 6.66
C SER A 10 -26.96 -27.72 7.03
N LYS A 11 -27.43 -27.40 8.24
CA LYS A 11 -28.76 -27.79 8.74
C LYS A 11 -29.89 -26.86 8.29
N LEU A 12 -29.60 -25.66 7.80
CA LEU A 12 -30.61 -24.69 7.33
C LEU A 12 -30.97 -24.84 5.84
N MET A 13 -30.26 -25.69 5.09
CA MET A 13 -30.44 -25.83 3.64
C MET A 13 -31.27 -27.05 3.22
N ASN A 14 -31.80 -27.83 4.17
CA ASN A 14 -32.67 -28.97 3.89
C ASN A 14 -34.07 -28.78 4.48
N GLY A 15 -35.00 -28.31 3.64
CA GLY A 15 -36.44 -28.48 3.86
C GLY A 15 -37.24 -27.20 3.73
N GLY A 16 -37.86 -26.99 2.57
CA GLY A 16 -38.95 -26.02 2.45
C GLY A 16 -39.20 -25.55 1.02
N LYS A 17 -40.25 -26.08 0.40
CA LYS A 17 -40.84 -25.47 -0.81
C LYS A 17 -41.43 -24.11 -0.41
N TYR A 18 -40.89 -23.04 -0.96
CA TYR A 18 -41.52 -21.72 -0.89
C TYR A 18 -41.59 -21.10 -2.29
N SER A 19 -42.80 -20.70 -2.66
CA SER A 19 -43.16 -19.99 -3.88
C SER A 19 -42.43 -18.65 -3.99
N LEU A 20 -41.93 -18.33 -5.19
CA LEU A 20 -41.27 -17.08 -5.53
C LEU A 20 -42.24 -15.87 -5.42
N PRO A 21 -41.85 -14.74 -4.81
CA PRO A 21 -42.59 -13.50 -4.91
C PRO A 21 -42.41 -12.87 -6.31
N PRO A 22 -43.38 -12.06 -6.79
CA PRO A 22 -43.28 -11.41 -8.09
C PRO A 22 -42.13 -10.38 -8.10
N ALA A 23 -41.46 -10.28 -9.24
CA ALA A 23 -40.34 -9.36 -9.44
C ALA A 23 -40.77 -7.89 -9.25
N PRO A 24 -39.98 -7.06 -8.55
CA PRO A 24 -40.26 -5.64 -8.46
C PRO A 24 -40.09 -4.95 -9.82
N PRO A 25 -40.85 -3.88 -10.09
CA PRO A 25 -40.80 -3.17 -11.36
C PRO A 25 -39.41 -2.58 -11.60
N SER A 26 -38.99 -2.66 -12.85
CA SER A 26 -37.75 -2.15 -13.43
C SER A 26 -37.41 -0.73 -12.96
N ALA A 27 -36.56 -0.63 -11.93
CA ALA A 27 -35.91 0.62 -11.55
C ALA A 27 -34.70 0.86 -12.47
N CYS A 28 -34.98 1.35 -13.66
CA CYS A 28 -33.99 1.91 -14.57
C CYS A 28 -33.53 3.27 -14.03
N ARG A 29 -32.81 3.34 -12.88
CA ARG A 29 -32.18 4.58 -12.42
C ARG A 29 -31.22 4.40 -11.22
N THR A 30 -29.94 4.11 -11.51
CA THR A 30 -28.77 4.60 -10.74
C THR A 30 -27.43 4.29 -11.42
N ARG A 31 -27.38 4.17 -12.76
CA ARG A 31 -26.10 4.12 -13.49
C ARG A 31 -25.52 5.51 -13.82
N GLY A 32 -26.31 6.57 -13.59
CA GLY A 32 -25.95 7.96 -13.86
C GLY A 32 -25.16 8.62 -12.73
N ALA A 33 -25.56 8.39 -11.47
CA ALA A 33 -24.92 9.03 -10.31
C ALA A 33 -23.47 8.57 -10.07
N GLU A 34 -23.13 7.32 -10.38
CA GLU A 34 -21.73 6.83 -10.32
C GLU A 34 -20.87 7.37 -11.47
N ARG A 35 -21.48 7.75 -12.61
CA ARG A 35 -20.78 8.35 -13.75
C ARG A 35 -20.55 9.85 -13.56
N GLU A 36 -21.41 10.55 -12.83
CA GLU A 36 -21.29 11.99 -12.59
C GLU A 36 -20.34 12.33 -11.42
N ALA A 37 -20.09 11.40 -10.48
CA ALA A 37 -19.00 11.53 -9.50
C ALA A 37 -17.60 11.27 -10.09
N MET A 38 -17.49 10.85 -11.36
CA MET A 38 -16.24 10.78 -12.13
C MET A 38 -15.82 12.15 -12.70
N ALA A 39 -16.46 13.25 -12.28
CA ALA A 39 -16.04 14.61 -12.58
C ALA A 39 -14.60 14.85 -12.07
N ALA A 40 -13.65 14.71 -13.00
CA ALA A 40 -12.27 15.20 -12.95
C ALA A 40 -11.48 14.91 -11.65
N LYS A 41 -11.51 13.69 -11.13
CA LYS A 41 -10.47 13.28 -10.17
C LYS A 41 -9.15 13.20 -10.93
N LYS A 42 -8.26 14.19 -10.72
CA LYS A 42 -6.91 14.22 -11.30
C LYS A 42 -6.22 12.88 -11.00
N ILE A 43 -5.78 12.19 -12.05
CA ILE A 43 -4.93 11.00 -11.92
C ILE A 43 -3.69 11.42 -11.13
N LYS A 44 -3.43 10.73 -10.03
CA LYS A 44 -2.26 11.01 -9.18
C LYS A 44 -1.25 9.88 -9.25
N ARG A 45 0.00 10.22 -8.95
CA ARG A 45 1.08 9.25 -8.80
C ARG A 45 1.28 8.92 -7.33
N VAL A 46 1.10 7.65 -6.98
CA VAL A 46 1.41 7.08 -5.67
C VAL A 46 2.73 6.33 -5.78
N MET A 47 3.77 6.76 -5.06
CA MET A 47 5.04 6.04 -5.03
C MET A 47 5.17 5.25 -3.74
N VAL A 48 5.55 3.98 -3.83
CA VAL A 48 5.74 3.10 -2.68
C VAL A 48 7.19 2.65 -2.63
N LEU A 49 7.86 2.89 -1.51
CA LEU A 49 9.21 2.38 -1.28
C LEU A 49 9.16 0.91 -0.91
N VAL A 50 9.68 0.05 -1.78
CA VAL A 50 9.64 -1.41 -1.63
C VAL A 50 11.02 -2.01 -1.38
N ASP A 51 11.05 -3.10 -0.64
CA ASP A 51 12.19 -3.99 -0.46
C ASP A 51 11.70 -5.41 -0.11
N ARG A 52 12.63 -6.32 0.20
CA ARG A 52 12.32 -7.73 0.50
C ARG A 52 11.62 -7.94 1.83
N THR A 53 11.38 -6.90 2.62
CA THR A 53 10.79 -7.07 3.95
C THR A 53 9.28 -7.19 3.90
N ALA A 54 8.71 -8.04 4.75
CA ALA A 54 7.26 -8.16 4.91
C ALA A 54 6.61 -6.81 5.27
N ARG A 55 7.33 -5.92 5.96
CA ARG A 55 6.85 -4.56 6.28
C ARG A 55 6.63 -3.71 5.04
N ALA A 56 7.54 -3.78 4.06
CA ALA A 56 7.38 -3.08 2.79
C ALA A 56 6.20 -3.64 1.99
N LYS A 57 6.06 -4.97 1.93
CA LYS A 57 4.90 -5.63 1.31
C LYS A 57 3.58 -5.17 1.93
N ASN A 58 3.50 -5.09 3.26
CA ASN A 58 2.31 -4.60 3.95
C ASN A 58 2.02 -3.11 3.65
N ALA A 59 3.04 -2.26 3.58
CA ALA A 59 2.88 -0.86 3.21
C ALA A 59 2.37 -0.72 1.75
N MET A 60 2.84 -1.57 0.84
CA MET A 60 2.35 -1.64 -0.53
C MET A 60 0.88 -2.06 -0.58
N VAL A 61 0.49 -3.12 0.14
CA VAL A 61 -0.91 -3.55 0.24
C VAL A 61 -1.78 -2.40 0.75
N TRP A 62 -1.35 -1.72 1.82
CA TRP A 62 -2.06 -0.58 2.35
C TRP A 62 -2.22 0.55 1.32
N ALA A 63 -1.16 0.88 0.57
CA ALA A 63 -1.21 1.90 -0.48
C ALA A 63 -2.20 1.51 -1.58
N LEU A 64 -2.18 0.24 -1.99
CA LEU A 64 -3.09 -0.28 -3.00
C LEU A 64 -4.54 -0.29 -2.56
N THR A 65 -4.85 -0.47 -1.28
CA THR A 65 -6.24 -0.52 -0.81
C THR A 65 -6.79 0.85 -0.39
N HIS A 66 -5.96 1.73 0.20
CA HIS A 66 -6.38 3.00 0.78
C HIS A 66 -5.94 4.25 0.01
N ALA A 67 -4.77 4.23 -0.64
CA ALA A 67 -4.20 5.45 -1.23
C ALA A 67 -4.47 5.58 -2.74
N ALA A 68 -4.40 4.47 -3.47
CA ALA A 68 -4.55 4.44 -4.93
C ALA A 68 -6.01 4.25 -5.36
N ASN A 69 -6.47 4.97 -6.38
CA ASN A 69 -7.80 4.86 -6.97
C ASN A 69 -7.73 4.22 -8.36
N ARG A 70 -8.89 3.96 -8.97
CA ARG A 70 -8.97 3.56 -10.38
C ARG A 70 -8.27 4.60 -11.26
N GLY A 71 -7.37 4.14 -12.12
CA GLY A 71 -6.61 4.98 -13.05
C GLY A 71 -5.38 5.68 -12.44
N ASP A 72 -5.18 5.62 -11.11
CA ASP A 72 -3.97 6.15 -10.50
C ASP A 72 -2.74 5.34 -10.94
N LEU A 73 -1.60 6.04 -10.98
CA LEU A 73 -0.30 5.44 -11.29
C LEU A 73 0.42 5.08 -10.00
N VAL A 74 0.76 3.81 -9.82
CA VAL A 74 1.50 3.29 -8.67
C VAL A 74 2.93 2.96 -9.08
N THR A 75 3.90 3.71 -8.58
CA THR A 75 5.33 3.47 -8.82
C THR A 75 5.92 2.70 -7.63
N LEU A 76 6.35 1.45 -7.85
CA LEU A 76 7.09 0.67 -6.87
C LEU A 76 8.59 1.00 -6.99
N LEU A 77 9.12 1.78 -6.04
CA LEU A 77 10.52 2.20 -6.04
C LEU A 77 11.36 1.26 -5.17
N HIS A 78 12.38 0.63 -5.76
CA HIS A 78 13.42 -0.09 -5.03
C HIS A 78 14.76 0.64 -5.16
N VAL A 79 15.36 1.04 -4.04
CA VAL A 79 16.67 1.72 -4.04
C VAL A 79 17.77 0.76 -3.63
N LEU A 80 18.73 0.54 -4.53
CA LEU A 80 19.91 -0.28 -4.30
C LEU A 80 21.05 0.58 -3.73
N PRO A 81 21.78 0.12 -2.70
CA PRO A 81 22.97 0.80 -2.20
C PRO A 81 24.03 1.02 -3.29
N ALA A 82 24.74 2.15 -3.23
CA ALA A 82 25.77 2.53 -4.21
C ALA A 82 26.96 1.56 -4.30
N HIS A 83 27.24 0.81 -3.23
CA HIS A 83 28.33 -0.17 -3.15
C HIS A 83 27.87 -1.61 -3.44
N CYS A 84 26.68 -1.78 -4.00
CA CYS A 84 26.23 -3.10 -4.44
C CYS A 84 26.96 -3.50 -5.73
N SER A 85 27.93 -4.41 -5.63
CA SER A 85 28.42 -5.16 -6.80
C SER A 85 27.28 -5.96 -7.40
N SER A 86 27.02 -5.85 -8.71
CA SER A 86 26.02 -6.69 -9.36
C SER A 86 26.53 -8.13 -9.36
N SER A 87 25.81 -9.02 -8.68
CA SER A 87 25.98 -10.46 -8.84
C SER A 87 24.75 -10.98 -9.57
N ALA A 88 24.94 -11.98 -10.43
CA ALA A 88 23.84 -12.62 -11.17
C ALA A 88 22.70 -13.05 -10.23
N GLN A 89 23.06 -13.59 -9.06
CA GLN A 89 22.09 -13.96 -8.03
C GLN A 89 21.25 -12.77 -7.54
N ARG A 90 21.85 -11.59 -7.34
CA ARG A 90 21.12 -10.41 -6.88
C ARG A 90 20.17 -9.87 -7.94
N GLU A 91 20.59 -9.89 -9.20
CA GLU A 91 19.74 -9.48 -10.33
C GLU A 91 18.52 -10.40 -10.44
N GLU A 92 18.72 -11.71 -10.35
CA GLU A 92 17.63 -12.70 -10.33
C GLU A 92 16.69 -12.47 -9.14
N GLU A 93 17.23 -12.24 -7.95
CA GLU A 93 16.43 -11.93 -6.76
C GLU A 93 15.63 -10.62 -6.90
N ILE A 94 16.18 -9.61 -7.57
CA ILE A 94 15.48 -8.36 -7.87
C ILE A 94 14.36 -8.62 -8.89
N ALA A 95 14.63 -9.36 -9.96
CA ALA A 95 13.64 -9.73 -10.95
C ALA A 95 12.47 -10.50 -10.31
N HIS A 96 12.78 -11.48 -9.44
CA HIS A 96 11.78 -12.22 -8.69
C HIS A 96 10.96 -11.31 -7.76
N LEU A 97 11.61 -10.37 -7.06
CA LEU A 97 10.91 -9.37 -6.24
C LEU A 97 9.93 -8.54 -7.07
N ILE A 98 10.38 -7.98 -8.19
CA ILE A 98 9.57 -7.13 -9.08
C ILE A 98 8.36 -7.90 -9.61
N ASN A 99 8.58 -9.12 -10.11
CA ASN A 99 7.51 -9.98 -10.63
C ASN A 99 6.48 -10.29 -9.54
N SER A 100 6.93 -10.68 -8.35
CA SER A 100 6.05 -10.97 -7.22
C SER A 100 5.20 -9.76 -6.82
N LEU A 101 5.82 -8.59 -6.69
CA LEU A 101 5.11 -7.36 -6.31
C LEU A 101 4.12 -6.92 -7.40
N GLY A 102 4.51 -6.99 -8.68
CA GLY A 102 3.65 -6.68 -9.81
C GLY A 102 2.39 -7.57 -9.86
N LEU A 103 2.54 -8.87 -9.60
CA LEU A 103 1.41 -9.80 -9.50
C LEU A 103 0.48 -9.45 -8.33
N ILE A 104 1.04 -9.13 -7.17
CA ILE A 104 0.25 -8.73 -5.98
C ILE A 104 -0.54 -7.44 -6.28
N CYS A 105 0.07 -6.45 -6.93
CA CYS A 105 -0.62 -5.22 -7.31
C CYS A 105 -1.81 -5.50 -8.23
N LYS A 106 -1.62 -6.32 -9.28
CA LYS A 106 -2.69 -6.72 -10.20
C LYS A 106 -3.81 -7.47 -9.49
N ALA A 107 -3.49 -8.34 -8.55
CA ALA A 107 -4.48 -9.10 -7.79
C ALA A 107 -5.33 -8.21 -6.86
N ILE A 108 -4.71 -7.23 -6.20
CA ILE A 108 -5.40 -6.37 -5.22
C ILE A 108 -6.21 -5.26 -5.90
N ARG A 109 -5.65 -4.63 -6.94
CA ARG A 109 -6.28 -3.50 -7.61
C ARG A 109 -5.91 -3.48 -9.10
N PRO A 110 -6.55 -4.29 -9.95
CA PRO A 110 -6.19 -4.39 -11.37
C PRO A 110 -6.47 -3.10 -12.16
N GLN A 111 -7.20 -2.14 -11.59
CA GLN A 111 -7.51 -0.86 -12.23
C GLN A 111 -6.45 0.23 -12.02
N VAL A 112 -5.37 -0.02 -11.27
CA VAL A 112 -4.23 0.90 -11.20
C VAL A 112 -3.20 0.55 -12.26
N ILE A 113 -2.49 1.56 -12.74
CA ILE A 113 -1.33 1.37 -13.62
C ILE A 113 -0.12 1.17 -12.71
N VAL A 114 0.61 0.08 -12.87
CA VAL A 114 1.76 -0.25 -12.01
C VAL A 114 3.04 -0.07 -12.80
N GLU A 115 3.94 0.75 -12.27
CA GLU A 115 5.28 0.98 -12.78
C GLU A 115 6.28 0.53 -11.71
N VAL A 116 7.39 -0.11 -12.12
CA VAL A 116 8.43 -0.53 -11.18
C VAL A 116 9.74 0.15 -11.55
N LEU A 117 10.37 0.79 -10.57
CA LEU A 117 11.56 1.60 -10.75
C LEU A 117 12.64 1.11 -9.78
N VAL A 118 13.78 0.66 -10.34
CA VAL A 118 14.95 0.26 -9.55
C VAL A 118 16.06 1.27 -9.81
N ILE A 119 16.57 1.90 -8.75
CA ILE A 119 17.62 2.92 -8.85
C ILE A 119 18.72 2.60 -7.87
N GLN A 120 19.97 2.71 -8.33
CA GLN A 120 21.12 2.65 -7.45
C GLN A 120 21.47 4.05 -6.93
N GLY A 121 21.71 4.17 -5.63
CA GLY A 121 22.15 5.42 -5.03
C GLY A 121 21.91 5.54 -3.52
N PRO A 122 22.25 6.69 -2.92
CA PRO A 122 21.97 6.95 -1.52
C PRO A 122 20.44 7.04 -1.29
N LYS A 123 19.94 6.22 -0.37
CA LYS A 123 18.50 5.95 -0.21
C LYS A 123 17.63 7.21 -0.12
N LEU A 124 18.00 8.16 0.74
CA LEU A 124 17.19 9.36 0.97
C LEU A 124 17.22 10.33 -0.21
N THR A 125 18.41 10.63 -0.74
CA THR A 125 18.54 11.58 -1.85
C THR A 125 17.86 11.05 -3.10
N THR A 126 17.99 9.75 -3.38
CA THR A 126 17.29 9.09 -4.48
C THR A 126 15.77 9.18 -4.31
N VAL A 127 15.24 8.88 -3.12
CA VAL A 127 13.78 8.93 -2.88
C VAL A 127 13.24 10.34 -3.07
N LEU A 128 13.86 11.35 -2.43
CA LEU A 128 13.43 12.75 -2.56
C LEU A 128 13.56 13.24 -4.01
N GLY A 129 14.63 12.86 -4.70
CA GLY A 129 14.84 13.17 -6.11
C GLY A 129 13.75 12.56 -7.00
N GLN A 130 13.35 11.31 -6.76
CA GLN A 130 12.26 10.68 -7.53
C GLN A 130 10.89 11.25 -7.21
N VAL A 131 10.63 11.63 -5.95
CA VAL A 131 9.39 12.34 -5.58
C VAL A 131 9.23 13.59 -6.45
N LYS A 132 10.29 14.39 -6.54
CA LYS A 132 10.30 15.63 -7.32
C LYS A 132 10.26 15.37 -8.82
N LYS A 133 11.08 14.43 -9.33
CA LYS A 133 11.19 14.11 -10.76
C LYS A 133 9.88 13.58 -11.35
N LEU A 134 9.16 12.76 -10.59
CA LEU A 134 7.97 12.07 -11.07
C LEU A 134 6.65 12.79 -10.69
N ASP A 135 6.73 13.97 -10.06
CA ASP A 135 5.60 14.71 -9.49
C ASP A 135 4.70 13.80 -8.62
N VAL A 136 5.34 13.09 -7.69
CA VAL A 136 4.65 12.14 -6.81
C VAL A 136 3.69 12.91 -5.91
N SER A 137 2.42 12.52 -5.90
CA SER A 137 1.42 13.15 -5.03
C SER A 137 1.38 12.51 -3.64
N VAL A 138 1.62 11.19 -3.56
CA VAL A 138 1.66 10.44 -2.29
C VAL A 138 2.87 9.51 -2.26
N LEU A 139 3.74 9.70 -1.28
CA LEU A 139 4.85 8.78 -0.97
C LEU A 139 4.47 7.88 0.19
N VAL A 140 4.56 6.56 0.00
CA VAL A 140 4.34 5.57 1.05
C VAL A 140 5.66 4.90 1.41
N VAL A 141 6.02 4.96 2.69
CA VAL A 141 7.23 4.34 3.24
C VAL A 141 6.89 3.34 4.33
N LYS A 142 7.69 2.27 4.44
CA LYS A 142 7.54 1.32 5.54
C LYS A 142 7.98 1.97 6.86
N GLN A 143 7.13 1.94 7.87
CA GLN A 143 7.48 2.40 9.21
C GLN A 143 8.16 1.25 9.99
N SER A 144 9.37 1.49 10.49
CA SER A 144 10.08 0.55 11.38
C SER A 144 9.88 0.96 12.84
N ARG A 145 10.03 0.02 13.78
CA ARG A 145 10.16 0.41 15.19
C ARG A 145 11.45 1.22 15.35
N PRO A 146 11.44 2.34 16.09
CA PRO A 146 12.68 2.81 16.69
C PRO A 146 13.18 1.68 17.60
N SER A 147 14.45 1.29 17.47
CA SER A 147 15.05 0.37 18.43
C SER A 147 15.03 1.03 19.82
N LEU A 148 14.90 0.26 20.90
CA LEU A 148 14.97 0.80 22.27
C LEU A 148 16.31 1.53 22.53
N PHE A 149 17.36 1.16 21.79
CA PHE A 149 18.65 1.85 21.76
C PHE A 149 18.62 3.23 21.06
N CYS A 150 17.71 3.46 20.11
CA CYS A 150 17.59 4.75 19.41
C CYS A 150 17.11 5.89 20.34
N CYS A 151 16.32 5.56 21.39
CA CYS A 151 15.87 6.56 22.35
C CYS A 151 17.01 7.09 23.25
N MET A 152 18.04 6.29 23.53
CA MET A 152 19.20 6.68 24.34
C MET A 152 20.27 7.42 23.53
N PHE A 153 20.37 7.18 22.22
CA PHE A 153 21.33 7.81 21.31
C PHE A 153 20.64 8.71 20.28
N ARG A 154 19.69 9.55 20.72
CA ARG A 154 19.05 10.62 19.90
C ARG A 154 20.03 11.75 19.52
N SER A 155 21.30 11.43 19.32
CA SER A 155 22.33 12.37 18.90
C SER A 155 22.46 12.32 17.37
N ARG A 156 21.98 13.41 16.75
CA ARG A 156 22.39 13.96 15.44
C ARG A 156 21.98 13.28 14.11
N HIS A 157 21.42 12.07 14.08
CA HIS A 157 20.87 11.50 12.84
C HIS A 157 19.34 11.37 12.89
N GLU A 158 18.63 12.13 12.04
CA GLU A 158 17.19 11.95 11.83
C GLU A 158 16.90 10.58 11.19
N ASP A 159 15.90 9.86 11.68
CA ASP A 159 15.44 8.60 11.09
C ASP A 159 15.03 8.79 9.62
N PHE A 160 15.44 7.89 8.73
CA PHE A 160 15.13 7.95 7.29
C PHE A 160 13.64 8.22 7.00
N VAL A 161 12.74 7.59 7.77
CA VAL A 161 11.28 7.75 7.61
C VAL A 161 10.83 9.18 7.97
N GLU A 162 11.35 9.72 9.07
CA GLU A 162 11.05 11.10 9.50
C GLU A 162 11.63 12.11 8.50
N GLN A 163 12.84 11.85 7.96
CA GLN A 163 13.40 12.66 6.88
C GLN A 163 12.51 12.66 5.64
N CYS A 164 11.94 11.51 5.24
CA CYS A 164 10.96 11.49 4.16
C CYS A 164 9.71 12.30 4.51
N ILE A 165 9.14 12.14 5.70
CA ILE A 165 7.93 12.86 6.13
C ILE A 165 8.13 14.39 6.13
N ASN A 166 9.32 14.85 6.56
CA ASN A 166 9.59 16.26 6.73
C ASN A 166 10.08 16.94 5.44
N ARG A 167 10.82 16.23 4.59
CA ARG A 167 11.53 16.81 3.44
C ARG A 167 10.92 16.51 2.08
N ALA A 168 10.09 15.47 1.95
CA ALA A 168 9.46 15.17 0.67
C ALA A 168 8.46 16.26 0.29
N GLU A 169 8.52 16.73 -0.96
CA GLU A 169 7.61 17.73 -1.52
C GLU A 169 6.24 17.11 -1.90
N CYS A 170 5.74 16.16 -1.10
CA CYS A 170 4.47 15.47 -1.32
C CYS A 170 3.85 14.94 -0.01
N LEU A 171 2.61 14.45 -0.07
CA LEU A 171 2.00 13.77 1.07
C LEU A 171 2.77 12.48 1.37
N THR A 172 3.46 12.43 2.51
CA THR A 172 4.21 11.23 2.91
C THR A 172 3.51 10.48 4.02
N MET A 173 3.35 9.18 3.83
CA MET A 173 2.66 8.27 4.73
C MET A 173 3.57 7.11 5.11
N ALA A 174 3.96 7.06 6.38
CA ALA A 174 4.71 5.95 6.95
C ALA A 174 3.74 4.92 7.52
N VAL A 175 3.85 3.67 7.05
CA VAL A 175 2.83 2.64 7.30
C VAL A 175 3.43 1.43 7.98
N LYS A 176 2.71 0.91 8.98
CA LYS A 176 3.03 -0.34 9.68
C LYS A 176 1.76 -1.14 9.91
N LYS A 177 1.77 -2.40 9.48
CA LYS A 177 0.73 -3.37 9.88
C LYS A 177 0.83 -3.62 11.39
N GLN A 178 -0.29 -3.52 12.10
CA GLN A 178 -0.33 -3.87 13.51
C GLN A 178 -0.27 -5.40 13.67
N GLY A 179 0.39 -5.87 14.72
CA GLY A 179 0.44 -7.29 15.08
C GLY A 179 -0.31 -7.55 16.38
N GLY A 180 -0.57 -8.82 16.70
CA GLY A 180 -1.16 -9.22 17.98
C GLY A 180 -2.68 -9.33 17.99
N GLY A 181 -3.31 -9.86 16.94
CA GLY A 181 -4.75 -10.15 16.90
C GLY A 181 -5.66 -8.96 16.60
N VAL A 182 -5.16 -7.73 16.80
CA VAL A 182 -5.86 -6.51 16.40
C VAL A 182 -5.49 -6.18 14.94
N GLY A 183 -6.48 -6.28 14.03
CA GLY A 183 -6.30 -6.01 12.60
C GLY A 183 -6.06 -4.53 12.31
N GLY A 184 -5.48 -4.20 11.16
CA GLY A 184 -5.32 -2.80 10.72
C GLY A 184 -3.88 -2.32 10.54
N TYR A 185 -3.76 -1.02 10.33
CA TYR A 185 -2.51 -0.33 10.02
C TYR A 185 -2.34 0.90 10.89
N LEU A 186 -1.13 1.08 11.39
CA LEU A 186 -0.69 2.30 12.03
C LEU A 186 -0.03 3.17 10.96
N VAL A 187 -0.46 4.42 10.89
CA VAL A 187 -0.03 5.36 9.87
C VAL A 187 0.48 6.64 10.53
N SER A 188 1.58 7.16 10.02
CA SER A 188 2.15 8.44 10.42
C SER A 188 2.36 9.31 9.19
N SER A 189 2.05 10.59 9.32
CA SER A 189 2.25 11.63 8.33
C SER A 189 2.91 12.85 8.98
N ARG A 190 3.08 13.93 8.20
CA ARG A 190 3.62 15.20 8.70
C ARG A 190 2.77 15.83 9.80
N TRP A 191 1.45 15.67 9.70
CA TRP A 191 0.48 16.37 10.56
C TRP A 191 -0.09 15.50 11.67
N GLN A 192 -0.10 14.17 11.47
CA GLN A 192 -0.63 13.23 12.44
C GLN A 192 0.29 12.03 12.54
N LYS A 193 0.69 11.68 13.77
CA LYS A 193 1.53 10.52 14.03
C LYS A 193 0.70 9.39 14.65
N ASN A 194 0.96 8.17 14.18
CA ASN A 194 0.46 6.92 14.75
C ASN A 194 -1.08 6.81 14.84
N PHE A 195 -1.80 7.36 13.87
CA PHE A 195 -3.25 7.14 13.79
C PHE A 195 -3.53 5.74 13.25
N TRP A 196 -4.58 5.12 13.77
CA TRP A 196 -4.89 3.72 13.50
C TRP A 196 -6.04 3.63 12.50
N LEU A 197 -5.81 2.92 11.40
CA LEU A 197 -6.81 2.62 10.37
C LEU A 197 -7.20 1.15 10.50
N LEU A 198 -8.49 0.92 10.77
CA LEU A 198 -9.08 -0.41 10.76
C LEU A 198 -9.01 -0.99 9.33
N ALA A 199 -8.71 -2.28 9.24
CA ALA A 199 -8.62 -3.01 7.98
C ALA A 199 -10.00 -3.40 7.44
#